data_AF-A0A7V2WED4-F1
#
_entry.id   AF-A0A7V2WED4-F1
#
_cell.length_a   1.000
_cell.length_b   1.000
_cell.length_c   1.000
_cell.angle_alpha   90.00
_cell.angle_beta   90.00
_cell.angle_gamma   90.00
#
_symmetry.space_group_name_H-M   'P 1'
#
loop_
_entity.id
_entity.type
_entity.pdbx_description
1 polymer ?
#
loop_
_entity_poly.entity_id
_entity_poly.type
_entity_poly.pdbx_seq_one_letter_code
_entity_poly.pdbx_strand_id
1 'polypeptide(L)'
;MIQICRDNPLSRSFRSSSRGLSRIDETPAGILLAYFTALGSIAADGDGKNSPYTKAQVKAMNQPGRQVEIVFKEAAKSVKNETKGQQIPWVSSSITGDFYFRDKLATPIKK
;
A
#
# COMPACT_ATOMS: atom_id res chain seq x y z
N MET A 1 5.66 1.71 -4.85
CA MET A 1 4.36 1.17 -4.37
C MET A 1 3.46 1.00 -5.57
N ILE A 2 2.85 -0.17 -5.76
CA ILE A 2 2.14 -0.56 -7.00
C ILE A 2 0.61 -0.55 -6.83
N GLN A 3 -0.08 0.39 -7.47
CA GLN A 3 -1.55 0.46 -7.59
C GLN A 3 -2.01 -0.02 -8.98
N ILE A 4 -2.58 -1.23 -9.11
CA ILE A 4 -3.06 -1.74 -10.41
C ILE A 4 -4.41 -2.49 -10.26
N CYS A 5 -5.38 -1.87 -9.59
CA CYS A 5 -6.75 -2.39 -9.56
C CYS A 5 -7.71 -1.29 -10.01
N ARG A 6 -8.06 -1.28 -11.30
CA ARG A 6 -9.28 -0.65 -11.81
C ARG A 6 -10.09 -1.72 -12.53
N ASP A 7 -11.40 -1.71 -12.33
CA ASP A 7 -12.31 -2.42 -13.22
C ASP A 7 -12.17 -1.84 -14.63
N ASN A 8 -12.04 -2.72 -15.63
CA ASN A 8 -12.08 -2.33 -17.04
C ASN A 8 -13.55 -2.14 -17.43
N PRO A 9 -14.03 -0.92 -17.75
CA PRO A 9 -15.42 -0.69 -18.13
C PRO A 9 -15.70 -1.02 -19.62
N LEU A 10 -14.72 -1.57 -20.35
CA LEU A 10 -14.91 -1.98 -21.73
C LEU A 10 -15.55 -3.38 -21.79
N SER A 11 -16.76 -3.42 -22.35
CA SER A 11 -17.53 -4.63 -22.59
C SER A 11 -16.79 -5.62 -23.50
N ARG A 12 -16.70 -6.87 -23.01
CA ARG A 12 -16.55 -8.13 -23.75
C ARG A 12 -15.45 -8.19 -24.82
N SER A 13 -14.33 -8.81 -24.44
CA SER A 13 -13.88 -10.09 -25.03
C SER A 13 -12.37 -10.19 -24.84
N PHE A 14 -11.93 -10.76 -23.71
CA PHE A 14 -10.74 -11.61 -23.59
C PHE A 14 -10.69 -12.02 -22.12
N ARG A 15 -11.05 -13.28 -21.84
CA ARG A 15 -10.98 -13.85 -20.49
C ARG A 15 -9.51 -14.05 -20.13
N SER A 16 -8.89 -13.09 -19.44
CA SER A 16 -7.82 -13.46 -18.50
C SER A 16 -8.49 -14.06 -17.26
N SER A 17 -8.22 -15.32 -16.98
CA SER A 17 -8.76 -16.03 -15.81
C SER A 17 -8.12 -15.56 -14.48
N SER A 18 -7.00 -14.83 -14.54
CA SER A 18 -6.38 -14.21 -13.37
C SER A 18 -6.85 -12.77 -13.21
N ARG A 19 -7.68 -12.53 -12.20
CA ARG A 19 -7.99 -11.18 -11.70
C ARG A 19 -7.00 -10.84 -10.59
N GLY A 20 -6.56 -9.57 -10.52
CA GLY A 20 -5.70 -9.02 -9.47
C GLY A 20 -4.20 -9.34 -9.59
N LEU A 21 -3.40 -8.77 -8.68
CA LEU A 21 -1.95 -8.94 -8.65
C LEU A 21 -1.54 -10.36 -8.21
N SER A 22 -0.46 -10.90 -8.78
CA SER A 22 0.16 -12.20 -8.44
C SER A 22 1.36 -12.03 -7.50
N ARG A 23 1.67 -13.08 -6.71
CA ARG A 23 2.74 -13.02 -5.71
C ARG A 23 4.09 -13.04 -6.42
N ILE A 24 5.03 -12.26 -5.89
CA ILE A 24 6.45 -12.43 -6.18
C ILE A 24 6.99 -13.28 -5.05
N ASP A 25 7.36 -14.53 -5.33
CA ASP A 25 7.77 -15.50 -4.32
C ASP A 25 9.19 -15.22 -3.78
N GLU A 26 10.01 -14.47 -4.52
CA GLU A 26 11.36 -14.06 -4.12
C GLU A 26 11.50 -12.54 -4.16
N THR A 27 11.67 -11.92 -2.99
CA THR A 27 11.98 -10.48 -2.89
C THR A 27 13.50 -10.32 -2.69
N PRO A 28 14.27 -9.84 -3.69
CA PRO A 28 15.71 -9.61 -3.55
C PRO A 28 16.03 -8.71 -2.35
N ALA A 29 17.16 -8.96 -1.68
CA ALA A 29 17.55 -8.26 -0.46
C ALA A 29 17.48 -6.72 -0.59
N GLY A 30 16.97 -6.06 0.44
CA GLY A 30 16.83 -4.60 0.46
C GLY A 30 15.57 -4.06 -0.22
N ILE A 31 14.64 -4.92 -0.64
CA ILE A 31 13.36 -4.50 -1.23
C ILE A 31 12.22 -4.65 -0.22
N LEU A 32 11.41 -3.60 -0.11
CA LEU A 32 10.08 -3.64 0.50
C LEU A 32 9.02 -3.45 -0.59
N LEU A 33 8.13 -4.42 -0.69
CA LEU A 33 7.02 -4.43 -1.63
C LEU A 33 5.68 -4.38 -0.90
N ALA A 34 5.03 -3.23 -0.98
CA ALA A 34 3.71 -3.01 -0.38
C ALA A 34 2.60 -3.06 -1.44
N TYR A 35 1.63 -3.94 -1.21
CA TYR A 35 0.43 -4.16 -2.01
C TYR A 35 -0.79 -3.51 -1.35
N PHE A 36 -1.69 -3.04 -2.20
CA PHE A 36 -2.80 -2.18 -1.82
C PHE A 36 -4.02 -2.98 -1.39
N THR A 37 -4.13 -4.19 -1.89
CA THR A 37 -5.18 -5.17 -1.61
C THR A 37 -4.55 -6.55 -1.45
N ALA A 38 -5.35 -7.52 -1.01
CA ALA A 38 -4.93 -8.92 -1.09
C ALA A 38 -4.72 -9.28 -2.57
N LEU A 39 -3.75 -10.14 -2.85
CA LEU A 39 -3.53 -10.64 -4.19
C LEU A 39 -4.81 -11.27 -4.75
N GLY A 40 -5.16 -10.93 -5.98
CA GLY A 40 -6.43 -11.33 -6.59
C GLY A 40 -7.65 -10.45 -6.29
N SER A 41 -7.54 -9.43 -5.43
CA SER A 41 -8.67 -8.59 -5.01
C SER A 41 -8.61 -7.16 -5.56
N ILE A 42 -9.79 -6.59 -5.81
CA ILE A 42 -9.96 -5.25 -6.38
C ILE A 42 -9.92 -4.21 -5.25
N ALA A 43 -9.24 -3.08 -5.46
CA ALA A 43 -9.20 -1.99 -4.50
C ALA A 43 -10.51 -1.23 -4.53
N ALA A 44 -11.04 -0.85 -3.37
CA ALA A 44 -12.14 0.08 -3.34
C ALA A 44 -11.65 1.46 -3.78
N ASP A 45 -12.34 2.08 -4.73
CA ASP A 45 -12.11 3.49 -5.09
C ASP A 45 -12.48 4.43 -3.93
N GLY A 46 -13.36 3.97 -3.03
CA GLY A 46 -13.90 4.76 -1.92
C GLY A 46 -14.84 5.86 -2.41
N ASP A 47 -15.47 6.56 -1.46
CA ASP A 47 -16.51 7.56 -1.75
C ASP A 47 -15.94 9.00 -1.90
N GLY A 48 -14.61 9.14 -2.04
CA GLY A 48 -13.92 10.43 -2.01
C GLY A 48 -12.85 10.59 -3.08
N LYS A 49 -12.10 11.70 -3.03
CA LYS A 49 -11.06 12.05 -4.02
C LYS A 49 -9.90 11.05 -4.11
N ASN A 50 -9.63 10.32 -3.03
CA ASN A 50 -8.54 9.36 -2.92
C ASN A 50 -9.10 8.01 -2.44
N SER A 51 -8.53 6.91 -2.94
CA SER A 51 -8.85 5.58 -2.41
C SER A 51 -8.53 5.47 -0.91
N PRO A 52 -9.27 4.65 -0.14
CA PRO A 52 -9.04 4.44 1.29
C PRO A 52 -7.57 4.13 1.60
N TYR A 53 -6.92 3.36 0.72
CA TYR A 53 -5.50 3.09 0.84
C TYR A 53 -4.62 4.32 0.65
N THR A 54 -4.79 5.06 -0.44
CA THR A 54 -3.95 6.24 -0.72
C THR A 54 -4.04 7.25 0.42
N LYS A 55 -5.26 7.44 0.94
CA LYS A 55 -5.53 8.28 2.11
C LYS A 55 -4.81 7.77 3.37
N ALA A 56 -4.94 6.47 3.67
CA ALA A 56 -4.30 5.85 4.84
C ALA A 56 -2.77 5.91 4.77
N GLN A 57 -2.20 5.65 3.60
CA GLN A 57 -0.75 5.62 3.38
C GLN A 57 -0.12 7.01 3.51
N VAL A 58 -0.69 8.03 2.87
CA VAL A 58 -0.19 9.41 3.00
C VAL A 58 -0.26 9.87 4.46
N LYS A 59 -1.34 9.53 5.17
CA LYS A 59 -1.47 9.85 6.59
C LYS A 59 -0.37 9.18 7.44
N ALA A 60 -0.08 7.92 7.18
CA ALA A 60 0.94 7.17 7.92
C ALA A 60 2.37 7.66 7.62
N MET A 61 2.70 7.92 6.34
CA MET A 61 4.02 8.43 5.93
C MET A 61 4.33 9.83 6.48
N ASN A 62 3.28 10.63 6.74
CA ASN A 62 3.44 11.96 7.31
C ASN A 62 3.75 11.97 8.81
N GLN A 63 3.70 10.82 9.49
CA GLN A 63 4.09 10.73 10.89
C GLN A 63 5.62 10.67 11.03
N PRO A 64 6.26 11.63 11.72
CA PRO A 64 7.69 11.63 11.91
C PRO A 64 8.16 10.56 12.91
N GLY A 65 9.37 10.06 12.70
CA GLY A 65 10.04 9.10 13.59
C GLY A 65 9.48 7.68 13.55
N ARG A 66 8.76 7.33 12.48
CA ARG A 66 8.20 5.97 12.29
C ARG A 66 9.03 5.17 11.30
N GLN A 67 9.44 3.99 11.73
CA GLN A 67 10.02 2.98 10.84
C GLN A 67 9.00 2.59 9.76
N VAL A 68 9.51 2.23 8.59
CA VAL A 68 8.72 1.94 7.39
C VAL A 68 7.69 0.83 7.63
N GLU A 69 8.03 -0.20 8.41
CA GLU A 69 7.17 -1.32 8.77
C GLU A 69 5.98 -0.85 9.59
N ILE A 70 6.20 0.10 10.50
CA ILE A 70 5.13 0.70 11.32
C ILE A 70 4.19 1.51 10.44
N VAL A 71 4.73 2.30 9.51
CA VAL A 71 3.94 3.09 8.56
C VAL A 71 3.01 2.20 7.75
N PHE A 72 3.50 1.10 7.18
CA PHE A 72 2.66 0.19 6.41
C PHE A 72 1.67 -0.59 7.28
N LYS A 73 2.03 -0.97 8.50
CA LYS A 73 1.12 -1.63 9.45
C LYS A 73 -0.05 -0.72 9.84
N GLU A 74 0.21 0.57 10.08
CA GLU A 74 -0.82 1.55 10.37
C GLU A 74 -1.73 1.81 9.17
N ALA A 75 -1.15 1.94 7.97
CA ALA A 75 -1.92 2.08 6.74
C ALA A 75 -2.85 0.87 6.52
N ALA A 76 -2.33 -0.35 6.70
CA ALA A 76 -3.11 -1.59 6.58
C ALA A 76 -4.27 -1.65 7.58
N LYS A 77 -4.02 -1.26 8.84
CA LYS A 77 -5.06 -1.18 9.88
C LYS A 77 -6.16 -0.17 9.52
N SER A 78 -5.78 1.01 9.03
CA SER A 78 -6.73 2.05 8.62
C SER A 78 -7.60 1.58 7.46
N VAL A 79 -7.01 0.97 6.44
CA VAL A 79 -7.74 0.44 5.27
C VAL A 79 -8.70 -0.67 5.68
N LYS A 80 -8.26 -1.61 6.52
CA LYS A 80 -9.12 -2.68 7.04
C LYS A 80 -10.33 -2.10 7.76
N ASN A 81 -10.12 -1.07 8.59
CA ASN A 81 -11.21 -0.44 9.35
C ASN A 81 -12.18 0.33 8.45
N GLU A 82 -11.66 1.13 7.51
CA GLU A 82 -12.48 1.96 6.59
C GLU A 82 -13.30 1.10 5.62
N THR A 83 -12.74 -0.02 5.17
CA THR A 83 -13.41 -0.99 4.28
C THR A 83 -14.18 -2.09 5.03
N LYS A 84 -14.30 -2.02 6.36
CA LYS A 84 -14.94 -3.04 7.20
C LYS A 84 -14.41 -4.46 6.96
N GLY A 85 -13.12 -4.58 6.66
CA GLY A 85 -12.44 -5.85 6.40
C GLY A 85 -12.51 -6.35 4.95
N GLN A 86 -13.18 -5.64 4.05
CA GLN A 86 -13.26 -6.03 2.64
C GLN A 86 -11.91 -5.90 1.91
N GLN A 87 -11.06 -4.99 2.36
CA GLN A 87 -9.72 -4.80 1.83
C GLN A 87 -8.66 -5.09 2.89
N ILE A 88 -7.75 -6.00 2.57
CA ILE A 88 -6.63 -6.39 3.45
C ILE A 88 -5.32 -6.14 2.69
N PRO A 89 -4.65 -5.01 2.93
CA PRO A 89 -3.32 -4.76 2.38
C PRO A 89 -2.28 -5.81 2.79
N TRP A 90 -1.32 -6.05 1.90
CA TRP A 90 -0.23 -6.99 2.14
C TRP A 90 1.14 -6.33 1.91
N VAL A 91 2.16 -6.77 2.63
CA VAL A 91 3.54 -6.28 2.48
C VAL A 91 4.48 -7.49 2.47
N SER A 92 5.35 -7.55 1.47
CA SER A 92 6.56 -8.38 1.45
C SER A 92 7.75 -7.50 1.76
N SER A 93 8.67 -7.95 2.61
CA SER A 93 9.86 -7.18 2.92
C SER A 93 11.08 -8.08 3.08
N SER A 94 12.20 -7.60 2.56
CA SER A 94 13.54 -8.18 2.69
C SER A 94 14.57 -7.13 3.15
N ILE A 95 14.10 -5.99 3.65
CA ILE A 95 14.97 -4.94 4.19
C ILE A 95 15.53 -5.40 5.54
N THR A 96 16.80 -5.08 5.78
CA THR A 96 17.52 -5.45 7.00
C THR A 96 17.91 -4.24 7.85
N GLY A 97 17.73 -3.02 7.31
CA GLY A 97 18.04 -1.77 7.99
C GLY A 97 16.80 -0.91 8.21
N ASP A 98 16.93 0.06 9.11
CA ASP A 98 15.84 0.97 9.44
C ASP A 98 15.66 2.03 8.35
N PHE A 99 14.42 2.21 7.90
CA PHE A 99 14.03 3.29 7.00
C PHE A 99 12.94 4.14 7.64
N TYR A 100 13.06 5.46 7.50
CA TYR A 100 12.09 6.43 7.99
C TYR A 100 11.66 7.34 6.84
N PHE A 101 10.35 7.49 6.63
CA PHE A 101 9.84 8.47 5.65
C PHE A 101 10.07 9.90 6.09
N ARG A 102 10.07 10.13 7.40
CA ARG A 102 10.32 11.42 8.04
C ARG A 102 11.07 11.16 9.33
N ASP A 103 12.28 11.68 9.44
CA ASP A 103 13.00 11.61 10.71
C ASP A 103 12.33 12.48 11.78
N LYS A 104 12.38 11.99 13.03
CA LYS A 104 11.90 12.76 14.20
C LYS A 104 12.70 14.05 14.40
N LEU A 105 13.94 14.06 13.90
CA LEU A 105 14.92 15.14 14.05
C LEU A 105 15.07 15.98 12.77
N ALA A 106 14.09 16.00 11.86
CA ALA A 106 14.16 16.81 10.64
C ALA A 106 14.56 18.25 10.99
N THR A 107 15.86 18.53 10.86
CA THR A 107 16.45 19.80 11.22
C THR A 107 16.01 20.74 10.10
N PRO A 108 15.42 21.91 10.42
CA PRO A 108 14.99 22.82 9.37
C PRO A 108 16.20 23.11 8.49
N ILE A 109 16.06 22.84 7.19
CA ILE A 109 17.04 23.21 6.17
C ILE A 109 17.19 24.73 6.28
N LYS A 110 18.28 25.21 6.87
CA LYS A 110 18.62 26.64 6.84
C LYS A 110 18.80 27.02 5.37
N LYS A 111 17.92 27.91 4.88
CA LYS A 111 18.14 28.67 3.65
C LYS A 111 19.29 29.65 3.86
#